data_AF-A0A0G1TN38-F1
#
_entry.id   AF-A0A0G1TN38-F1
#
_cell.length_a   1.000
_cell.length_b   1.000
_cell.length_c   1.000
_cell.angle_alpha   90.00
_cell.angle_beta   90.00
_cell.angle_gamma   90.00
#
_symmetry.space_group_name_H-M   'P 1'
#
loop_
_entity.id
_entity.type
_entity.pdbx_description
1 polymer ?
#
loop_
_entity_poly.entity_id
_entity_poly.type
_entity_poly.pdbx_seq_one_letter_code
_entity_poly.pdbx_strand_id
1 'polypeptide(L)' 'MTDEQKLRQLEEKLAKYKPIFLEKKKNFRGVRHESSISELRYTEFMVYKNMVEGLEKEIRELRKVA' A
#
# COMPACT_ATOMS: atom_id res chain seq x y z
N MET A 1 7.17 -9.00 -21.16
CA MET A 1 5.99 -8.37 -20.54
C MET A 1 5.78 -7.05 -21.23
N THR A 2 4.59 -6.80 -21.79
CA THR A 2 4.26 -5.48 -22.35
C THR A 2 3.91 -4.50 -21.22
N ASP A 3 3.99 -3.20 -21.51
CA ASP A 3 3.62 -2.16 -20.53
C ASP A 3 2.16 -2.29 -20.08
N GLU A 4 1.29 -2.74 -20.97
CA GLU A 4 -0.13 -3.01 -20.68
C GLU A 4 -0.31 -4.20 -19.73
N GLN A 5 0.46 -5.28 -19.90
CA GLN A 5 0.48 -6.40 -18.97
C GLN A 5 1.03 -5.99 -17.60
N LYS A 6 2.06 -5.15 -17.58
CA LYS A 6 2.66 -4.64 -16.35
C LYS A 6 1.68 -3.73 -15.60
N LEU A 7 1.00 -2.84 -16.30
CA LEU A 7 -0.01 -1.95 -15.75
C LEU A 7 -1.14 -2.76 -15.10
N ARG A 8 -1.68 -3.75 -15.81
CA ARG A 8 -2.73 -4.63 -15.29
C ARG A 8 -2.31 -5.34 -14.00
N GLN A 9 -1.09 -5.87 -13.94
CA GLN A 9 -0.58 -6.53 -12.73
C GLN A 9 -0.42 -5.57 -11.55
N LEU A 10 0.01 -4.34 -11.80
CA LEU A 10 0.14 -3.33 -10.75
C LEU A 10 -1.24 -2.93 -10.23
N GLU A 11 -2.24 -2.80 -11.11
CA GLU A 11 -3.63 -2.52 -10.73
C GLU A 11 -4.25 -3.67 -9.92
N GLU A 12 -4.00 -4.93 -10.30
CA GLU A 12 -4.44 -6.11 -9.54
C GLU A 12 -3.79 -6.16 -8.14
N LYS A 13 -2.49 -5.87 -8.05
CA LYS A 13 -1.78 -5.78 -6.76
C LYS A 13 -2.34 -4.62 -5.93
N LEU A 14 -2.60 -3.47 -6.53
CA LEU A 14 -3.17 -2.32 -5.84
C LEU A 14 -4.56 -2.66 -5.29
N ALA A 15 -5.42 -3.29 -6.10
CA ALA A 15 -6.76 -3.73 -5.69
C ALA A 15 -6.70 -4.74 -4.53
N LYS A 16 -5.67 -5.59 -4.48
CA LYS A 16 -5.45 -6.54 -3.38
C LYS A 16 -4.99 -5.87 -2.09
N TYR A 17 -4.01 -4.97 -2.15
CA TYR A 17 -3.34 -4.43 -0.96
C TYR A 17 -3.97 -3.16 -0.40
N LYS A 18 -4.67 -2.37 -1.23
CA LYS A 18 -5.38 -1.16 -0.80
C LYS A 18 -6.44 -1.42 0.28
N PRO A 19 -7.32 -2.43 0.21
CA PRO A 19 -8.27 -2.72 1.29
C PRO A 19 -7.56 -3.11 2.59
N ILE A 20 -6.46 -3.87 2.51
CA ILE A 20 -5.66 -4.27 3.68
C ILE A 20 -5.01 -3.05 4.34
N PHE A 21 -4.45 -2.14 3.55
CA PHE A 21 -3.94 -0.86 4.03
C PHE A 21 -5.02 -0.05 4.78
N LEU A 22 -6.22 0.05 4.21
CA LEU A 22 -7.32 0.79 4.83
C LEU A 22 -7.79 0.16 6.14
N GLU A 23 -7.84 -1.17 6.22
CA GLU A 23 -8.14 -1.90 7.45
C GLU A 23 -7.07 -1.66 8.52
N LYS A 24 -5.79 -1.80 8.18
CA LYS A 24 -4.67 -1.56 9.10
C LYS A 24 -4.62 -0.11 9.57
N LYS A 25 -4.89 0.84 8.67
CA LYS A 25 -5.05 2.27 9.01
C LYS A 25 -6.20 2.50 9.98
N LYS A 26 -7.35 1.85 9.79
CA LYS A 26 -8.51 1.95 10.69
C LYS A 26 -8.21 1.37 12.08
N ASN A 27 -7.44 0.29 12.14
CA ASN A 27 -7.03 -0.37 13.38
C ASN A 27 -5.91 0.38 14.13
N PHE A 28 -5.14 1.20 13.42
CA PHE A 28 -4.17 2.11 13.98
C PHE A 28 -4.82 3.47 14.31
N ARG A 29 -5.47 3.55 15.48
CA ARG A 29 -6.15 4.77 16.00
C ARG A 29 -5.32 5.60 16.99
N GLY A 30 -4.13 5.15 17.41
CA GLY A 30 -3.47 5.68 18.60
C GLY A 30 -1.95 5.76 18.50
N VAL A 31 -1.39 6.58 19.39
CA VAL A 31 -0.04 7.14 19.40
C VAL A 31 1.03 6.05 19.31
N ARG A 32 2.05 6.30 18.47
CA ARG A 32 3.24 5.47 18.37
C ARG A 32 3.90 5.36 19.76
N HIS A 33 4.35 4.18 20.15
CA HIS A 33 5.05 3.86 21.40
C HIS A 33 4.21 3.77 22.68
N GLU A 34 2.87 3.70 22.60
CA GLU A 34 2.04 3.52 23.81
C GLU A 34 2.11 2.07 24.36
N SER A 35 2.39 1.09 23.50
CA SER A 35 2.58 -0.31 23.87
C SER A 35 3.30 -1.09 22.76
N SER A 36 3.83 -2.29 23.06
CA SER A 36 4.40 -3.19 22.04
C SER A 36 3.38 -3.56 20.96
N ILE A 37 2.09 -3.64 21.31
CA ILE A 37 1.00 -3.91 20.35
C ILE A 37 0.82 -2.71 19.41
N SER A 38 0.93 -1.49 19.92
CA SER A 38 0.86 -0.26 19.12
C SER A 38 2.02 -0.16 18.13
N GLU A 39 3.23 -0.56 18.53
CA GLU A 39 4.42 -0.60 17.66
C GLU A 39 4.25 -1.62 16.52
N LEU A 40 3.71 -2.80 16.82
CA LEU A 40 3.42 -3.82 15.80
C LEU A 40 2.37 -3.31 14.80
N ARG A 41 1.26 -2.74 15.28
CA ARG A 41 0.21 -2.18 14.43
C ARG A 41 0.72 -1.02 13.57
N TYR A 42 1.58 -0.16 14.12
CA TYR A 42 2.24 0.91 13.37
C TYR A 42 3.11 0.35 12.25
N THR A 43 3.92 -0.67 12.57
CA THR A 43 4.82 -1.31 11.60
C THR A 43 4.04 -1.96 10.47
N GLU A 44 3.01 -2.73 10.80
CA GLU A 44 2.11 -3.31 9.80
C GLU A 44 1.48 -2.24 8.90
N PHE A 45 0.92 -1.18 9.50
CA PHE A 45 0.36 -0.06 8.77
C PHE A 45 1.37 0.58 7.80
N MET A 46 2.61 0.83 8.27
CA MET A 46 3.64 1.46 7.46
C MET A 46 4.08 0.59 6.28
N VAL A 47 4.16 -0.73 6.44
CA VAL A 47 4.47 -1.66 5.35
C VAL A 47 3.41 -1.57 4.26
N TYR A 48 2.13 -1.66 4.62
CA TYR A 48 1.05 -1.58 3.63
C TYR A 48 0.92 -0.19 3.02
N LYS A 49 1.19 0.88 3.78
CA LYS A 49 1.25 2.25 3.25
C LYS A 49 2.30 2.36 2.16
N ASN A 50 3.53 1.96 2.44
CA ASN A 50 4.64 2.05 1.50
C ASN A 50 4.39 1.20 0.25
N MET A 51 3.79 0.01 0.42
CA MET A 51 3.43 -0.86 -0.70
C MET A 51 2.38 -0.22 -1.60
N VAL A 52 1.31 0.35 -1.04
CA VAL A 52 0.25 1.01 -1.81
C VAL A 52 0.78 2.27 -2.51
N GLU A 53 1.52 3.13 -1.80
CA GLU A 53 2.11 4.34 -2.38
C GLU A 53 3.11 4.03 -3.50
N GLY A 54 3.90 2.97 -3.35
CA GLY A 54 4.81 2.48 -4.39
C GLY A 54 4.05 2.03 -5.64
N LEU A 55 3.00 1.23 -5.47
CA LEU A 55 2.14 0.77 -6.57
C LEU A 55 1.44 1.94 -7.27
N GLU A 56 0.88 2.89 -6.52
CA GLU A 56 0.21 4.07 -7.09
C GLU A 56 1.20 4.96 -7.85
N LYS A 57 2.43 5.12 -7.35
CA LYS A 57 3.50 5.84 -8.05
C LYS A 57 3.89 5.14 -9.34
N GLU A 58 4.12 3.83 -9.32
CA GLU A 58 4.54 3.08 -10.50
C GLU A 58 3.44 3.07 -11.59
N ILE A 59 2.17 2.91 -11.19
CA ILE A 59 1.02 3.04 -12.12
C ILE A 59 0.98 4.44 -12.74
N ARG A 60 1.17 5.49 -11.94
CA ARG A 60 1.17 6.88 -12.44
C ARG A 60 2.28 7.12 -13.45
N GLU A 61 3.48 6.61 -13.18
CA GLU A 61 4.63 6.77 -14.08
C GLU A 61 4.40 6.01 -15.39
N LEU A 62 3.90 4.76 -15.33
CA LEU A 62 3.55 3.99 -16.52
C LEU A 62 2.46 4.67 -17.36
N ARG A 63 1.43 5.24 -16.73
CA ARG A 63 0.35 5.97 -17.42
C ARG A 63 0.79 7.30 -18.05
N LYS A 64 1.94 7.87 -17.65
CA LYS A 64 2.49 9.07 -18.30
C LYS A 64 3.34 8.73 -19.53
N VAL A 65 3.88 7.52 -19.56
CA VAL A 65 4.79 7.04 -20.61
C VAL A 65 4.01 6.36 -21.75
N ALA A 66 2.85 5.77 -21.45
CA ALA A 66 1.88 5.26 -22.41
C ALA A 66 1.02 6.39 -23.01
#